data_AF-A0A847LZA4-F1
#
_entry.id   AF-A0A847LZA4-F1
#
_cell.length_a   1.000
_cell.length_b   1.000
_cell.length_c   1.000
_cell.angle_alpha   90.00
_cell.angle_beta   90.00
_cell.angle_gamma   90.00
#
_symmetry.space_group_name_H-M   'P 1'
#
loop_
_entity.id
_entity.type
_entity.pdbx_description
1 polymer ?
#
loop_
_entity_poly.entity_id
_entity_poly.type
_entity_poly.pdbx_seq_one_letter_code
_entity_poly.pdbx_strand_id
1 'polypeptide(L)'
;MKKFTILCMVVLLVISANNIVAAQDSNGNFSFALGFDINAVGINIKYNADGAITNVTYINILFGITFKTFFTPVEFNKFNFYWQWGTVCFIMPYIGVGGEYITSNGFYFGFGTYYIAPTIYIGKYF
;
A
#
# COMPACT_ATOMS: atom_id res chain seq x y z
N MET A 1 13.65 13.16 -20.98
CA MET A 1 12.35 12.79 -20.36
C MET A 1 12.08 11.29 -20.43
N LYS A 2 11.92 10.66 -21.60
CA LYS A 2 11.63 9.20 -21.72
C LYS A 2 12.63 8.29 -20.99
N LYS A 3 13.94 8.57 -21.05
CA LYS A 3 14.98 7.79 -20.37
C LYS A 3 14.88 7.83 -18.84
N PHE A 4 14.43 8.96 -18.28
CA PHE A 4 14.24 9.14 -16.84
C PHE A 4 12.99 8.39 -16.35
N THR A 5 11.91 8.44 -17.12
CA THR A 5 10.69 7.66 -16.86
C THR A 5 10.94 6.16 -16.92
N ILE A 6 11.68 5.68 -17.92
CA ILE A 6 12.07 4.27 -18.05
C ILE A 6 12.97 3.85 -16.88
N LEU A 7 13.92 4.70 -16.49
CA LEU A 7 14.77 4.43 -15.33
C LEU A 7 13.94 4.37 -14.04
N CYS A 8 13.00 5.29 -13.81
CA CYS A 8 12.09 5.22 -12.67
C CYS A 8 11.22 3.95 -12.69
N MET A 9 10.73 3.52 -13.86
CA MET A 9 9.97 2.28 -13.99
C MET A 9 10.82 1.04 -13.70
N VAL A 10 12.06 0.99 -14.21
CA VAL A 10 12.99 -0.12 -13.94
C VAL A 10 13.40 -0.13 -12.47
N VAL A 11 13.63 1.03 -11.88
CA VAL A 11 13.91 1.20 -10.46
C VAL A 11 12.71 0.81 -9.60
N LEU A 12 11.47 1.14 -9.99
CA LEU A 12 10.23 0.66 -9.36
C LEU A 12 10.11 -0.88 -9.39
N LEU A 13 10.52 -1.51 -10.50
CA LEU A 13 10.49 -2.97 -10.71
C LEU A 13 11.62 -3.72 -9.98
N VAL A 14 12.69 -3.01 -9.60
CA VAL A 14 13.85 -3.57 -8.89
C VAL A 14 13.79 -3.28 -7.38
N ILE A 15 13.24 -2.13 -6.97
CA ILE A 15 13.04 -1.78 -5.55
C ILE A 15 11.87 -2.59 -4.95
N SER A 16 10.94 -3.08 -5.77
CA SER A 16 9.99 -4.12 -5.35
C SER A 16 10.66 -5.43 -4.97
N ALA A 17 11.99 -5.57 -5.01
CA ALA A 17 12.70 -6.78 -4.56
C ALA A 17 13.21 -6.73 -3.12
N ASN A 18 13.32 -5.58 -2.42
CA ASN A 18 13.83 -5.55 -1.05
C ASN A 18 13.40 -4.28 -0.30
N ASN A 19 12.43 -4.37 0.61
CA ASN A 19 12.24 -3.33 1.64
C ASN A 19 11.94 -3.97 2.99
N ILE A 20 12.72 -3.57 3.99
CA ILE A 20 12.42 -3.77 5.41
C ILE A 20 11.70 -2.50 5.84
N VAL A 21 10.46 -2.62 6.28
CA VAL A 21 9.69 -1.47 6.76
C VAL A 21 9.30 -1.68 8.22
N ALA A 22 9.66 -0.70 9.05
CA ALA A 22 9.29 -0.64 10.46
C ALA A 22 8.02 0.20 10.61
N ALA A 23 7.02 -0.34 11.29
CA ALA A 23 5.86 0.41 11.77
C ALA A 23 5.84 0.36 13.32
N GLN A 24 5.62 1.51 13.94
CA GLN A 24 5.51 1.68 15.38
C GLN A 24 4.01 1.76 15.74
N ASP A 25 3.54 0.89 16.64
CA ASP A 25 2.15 0.95 17.12
C ASP A 25 1.92 2.15 18.08
N SER A 26 0.67 2.37 18.47
CA SER A 26 0.26 3.45 19.40
C SER A 26 0.78 3.29 20.83
N ASN A 27 1.34 2.14 21.19
CA ASN A 27 1.97 1.79 22.46
C ASN A 27 3.52 1.79 22.37
N GLY A 28 4.10 2.16 21.22
CA GLY A 28 5.53 2.15 20.98
C GLY A 28 6.13 0.78 20.63
N ASN A 29 5.31 -0.26 20.45
CA ASN A 29 5.79 -1.58 20.06
C ASN A 29 5.98 -1.65 18.54
N PHE A 30 7.17 -2.07 18.12
CA PHE A 30 7.48 -2.30 16.72
C PHE A 30 6.74 -3.53 16.22
N SER A 31 6.01 -3.37 15.12
CA SER A 31 5.38 -4.49 14.45
C SER A 31 5.83 -4.59 13.00
N PHE A 32 6.24 -5.80 12.60
CA PHE A 32 6.85 -6.08 11.30
C PHE A 32 5.78 -6.54 10.29
N ALA A 33 5.81 -5.98 9.08
CA ALA A 33 5.11 -6.51 7.91
C ALA A 33 6.17 -6.92 6.87
N LEU A 34 6.23 -8.22 6.55
CA LEU A 34 7.06 -8.74 5.48
C LEU A 34 6.23 -8.75 4.21
N GLY A 35 6.59 -7.94 3.21
CA GLY A 35 6.01 -8.10 1.88
C GLY A 35 6.45 -7.10 0.83
N PHE A 36 6.24 -7.49 -0.42
CA PHE A 36 6.59 -6.74 -1.62
C PHE A 36 5.62 -5.59 -1.90
N ASP A 37 5.33 -4.74 -0.91
CA ASP A 37 4.46 -3.57 -1.05
C ASP A 37 5.28 -2.28 -1.18
N ILE A 38 4.99 -1.47 -2.20
CA ILE A 38 5.58 -0.14 -2.32
C ILE A 38 4.98 0.81 -1.26
N ASN A 39 3.78 0.53 -0.76
CA ASN A 39 3.19 1.22 0.39
C ASN A 39 3.86 0.73 1.68
N ALA A 40 4.85 1.49 2.15
CA ALA A 40 5.70 1.08 3.25
C ALA A 40 4.96 1.10 4.59
N VAL A 41 4.51 2.28 5.01
CA VAL A 41 3.95 2.51 6.36
C VAL A 41 2.59 3.16 6.23
N GLY A 42 1.56 2.53 6.80
CA GLY A 42 0.25 3.16 6.99
C GLY A 42 0.32 4.19 8.11
N ILE A 43 0.15 5.47 7.79
CA ILE A 43 0.26 6.59 8.73
C ILE A 43 -1.10 7.12 9.19
N ASN A 44 -2.18 6.78 8.48
CA ASN A 44 -3.54 7.13 8.87
C ASN A 44 -4.51 6.07 8.35
N ILE A 45 -5.28 5.47 9.24
CA ILE A 45 -6.34 4.51 8.89
C ILE A 45 -7.67 5.13 9.30
N LYS A 46 -8.62 5.19 8.36
CA LYS A 46 -9.98 5.65 8.61
C LYS A 46 -10.91 4.45 8.70
N TYR A 47 -11.83 4.53 9.64
CA TYR A 47 -12.83 3.51 9.93
C TYR A 47 -14.24 4.08 9.74
N ASN A 48 -15.19 3.24 9.34
CA ASN A 48 -16.61 3.58 9.36
C ASN A 48 -17.21 3.45 10.77
N ALA A 49 -18.51 3.68 10.91
CA ALA A 49 -19.23 3.55 12.18
C ALA A 49 -19.19 2.14 12.78
N ASP A 50 -19.04 1.11 11.94
CA ASP A 50 -18.96 -0.30 12.34
C ASP A 50 -17.52 -0.74 12.68
N GLY A 51 -16.54 0.16 12.63
CA GLY A 51 -15.13 -0.15 12.88
C GLY A 51 -14.41 -0.83 11.71
N ALA A 52 -15.01 -0.89 10.53
CA ALA A 52 -14.39 -1.41 9.31
C ALA A 52 -13.54 -0.34 8.62
N ILE A 53 -12.37 -0.73 8.10
CA ILE A 53 -11.45 0.17 7.39
C ILE A 53 -12.11 0.66 6.08
N THR A 54 -12.01 1.96 5.79
CA THR A 54 -12.49 2.54 4.53
C THR A 54 -11.37 3.17 3.71
N ASN A 55 -10.37 3.75 4.38
CA ASN A 55 -9.25 4.41 3.74
C ASN A 55 -7.97 4.20 4.53
N VAL A 56 -6.85 4.18 3.81
CA VAL A 56 -5.53 4.14 4.42
C VAL A 56 -4.60 5.10 3.67
N THR A 57 -3.92 5.96 4.41
CA THR A 57 -2.84 6.80 3.89
C THR A 57 -1.51 6.14 4.22
N TYR A 58 -0.64 6.00 3.23
CA TYR A 58 0.68 5.44 3.39
C TYR A 58 1.78 6.44 3.04
N ILE A 59 2.94 6.28 3.67
CA ILE A 59 4.22 6.69 3.07
C ILE A 59 4.72 5.50 2.27
N ASN A 60 5.05 5.72 1.00
CA ASN A 60 5.66 4.69 0.17
C ASN A 60 7.19 4.71 0.23
N ILE A 61 7.81 3.60 -0.13
CA ILE A 61 9.28 3.40 -0.10
C ILE A 61 10.06 4.37 -1.00
N LEU A 62 9.38 5.04 -1.93
CA LEU A 62 9.95 6.09 -2.79
C LEU A 62 9.67 7.49 -2.23
N PHE A 63 9.42 7.61 -0.93
CA PHE A 63 9.18 8.86 -0.21
C PHE A 63 8.00 9.66 -0.75
N GLY A 64 7.03 9.00 -1.37
CA GLY A 64 5.76 9.60 -1.74
C GLY A 64 4.64 9.27 -0.76
N ILE A 65 3.47 9.83 -1.01
CA ILE A 65 2.25 9.58 -0.21
C ILE A 65 1.26 8.81 -1.07
N THR A 66 0.66 7.76 -0.52
CA THR A 66 -0.43 7.00 -1.14
C THR A 66 -1.71 7.21 -0.36
N PHE A 67 -2.80 7.50 -1.06
CA PHE A 67 -4.16 7.47 -0.53
C PHE A 67 -4.88 6.27 -1.14
N LYS A 68 -5.16 5.26 -0.31
CA LYS A 68 -5.92 4.07 -0.68
C LYS A 68 -7.34 4.18 -0.16
N THR A 69 -8.32 3.89 -1.01
CA THR A 69 -9.74 3.90 -0.69
C THR A 69 -10.37 2.61 -1.15
N PHE A 70 -10.93 1.85 -0.23
CA PHE A 70 -11.68 0.64 -0.56
C PHE A 70 -13.04 1.04 -1.16
N PHE A 71 -13.50 0.29 -2.17
CA PHE A 71 -14.81 0.55 -2.79
C PHE A 71 -15.97 0.23 -1.85
N THR A 72 -15.75 -0.73 -0.96
CA THR A 72 -16.63 -1.10 0.14
C THR A 72 -15.81 -1.13 1.43
N PRO A 73 -16.43 -0.90 2.60
CA PRO A 73 -15.73 -1.11 3.88
C PRO A 73 -15.10 -2.50 3.92
N VAL A 74 -13.90 -2.59 4.52
CA VAL A 74 -13.13 -3.82 4.57
C VAL A 74 -13.90 -4.93 5.29
N GLU A 75 -14.03 -6.07 4.63
CA GLU A 75 -14.52 -7.31 5.18
C GLU A 75 -13.36 -8.30 5.38
N PHE A 76 -13.22 -8.81 6.60
CA PHE A 76 -12.20 -9.81 6.91
C PHE A 76 -12.52 -11.16 6.26
N ASN A 77 -11.45 -11.89 5.93
CA ASN A 77 -11.46 -13.18 5.22
C ASN A 77 -12.16 -13.11 3.85
N LYS A 78 -12.10 -11.94 3.20
CA LYS A 78 -12.64 -11.69 1.87
C LYS A 78 -11.69 -10.78 1.07
N PHE A 79 -11.88 -10.79 -0.24
CA PHE A 79 -11.23 -9.84 -1.14
C PHE A 79 -11.93 -8.48 -1.08
N ASN A 80 -11.14 -7.45 -0.81
CA ASN A 80 -11.56 -6.06 -0.72
C ASN A 80 -10.90 -5.27 -1.85
N PHE A 81 -11.70 -4.81 -2.80
CA PHE A 81 -11.20 -4.03 -3.92
C PHE A 81 -11.03 -2.57 -3.52
N TYR A 82 -10.01 -1.93 -4.06
CA TYR A 82 -9.68 -0.55 -3.78
C TYR A 82 -9.21 0.18 -5.03
N TRP A 83 -9.27 1.50 -4.96
CA TRP A 83 -8.49 2.38 -5.82
C TRP A 83 -7.53 3.19 -4.96
N GLN A 84 -6.44 3.61 -5.57
CA GLN A 84 -5.44 4.41 -4.91
C GLN A 84 -4.91 5.49 -5.84
N TRP A 85 -4.42 6.56 -5.25
CA TRP A 85 -3.68 7.59 -5.94
C TRP A 85 -2.65 8.17 -5.00
N GLY A 86 -1.62 8.81 -5.55
CA GLY A 86 -0.56 9.32 -4.72
C GLY A 86 0.57 9.89 -5.52
N THR A 87 1.71 10.04 -4.86
CA THR A 87 2.98 10.41 -5.48
C THR A 87 4.03 9.33 -5.22
N VAL A 88 5.04 9.24 -6.07
CA VAL A 88 6.31 8.55 -5.83
C VAL A 88 7.45 9.52 -6.14
N CYS A 89 8.63 9.31 -5.55
CA CYS A 89 9.77 10.21 -5.68
C CYS A 89 9.39 11.68 -5.42
N PHE A 90 8.58 11.91 -4.37
CA PHE A 90 7.98 13.18 -3.94
C PHE A 90 6.98 13.83 -4.92
N ILE A 91 7.22 13.80 -6.23
CA ILE A 91 6.50 14.65 -7.20
C ILE A 91 5.78 13.89 -8.32
N MET A 92 6.08 12.62 -8.55
CA MET A 92 5.51 11.88 -9.67
C MET A 92 4.14 11.32 -9.25
N PRO A 93 3.01 11.87 -9.73
CA PRO A 93 1.70 11.35 -9.35
C PRO A 93 1.54 9.92 -9.87
N TYR A 94 0.57 9.19 -9.36
CA TYR A 94 0.09 7.94 -9.97
C TYR A 94 -1.34 7.66 -9.53
N ILE A 95 -2.00 6.76 -10.28
CA ILE A 95 -3.27 6.16 -9.93
C ILE A 95 -3.13 4.64 -10.05
N GLY A 96 -3.92 3.91 -9.28
CA GLY A 96 -3.94 2.47 -9.26
C GLY A 96 -5.26 1.90 -8.81
N VAL A 97 -5.48 0.63 -9.14
CA VAL A 97 -6.59 -0.18 -8.62
C VAL A 97 -6.05 -1.53 -8.20
N GLY A 98 -6.74 -2.21 -7.30
CA GLY A 98 -6.33 -3.54 -6.85
C GLY A 98 -7.34 -4.20 -5.93
N GLY A 99 -6.92 -5.32 -5.35
CA GLY A 99 -7.68 -6.08 -4.39
C GLY A 99 -6.79 -6.71 -3.34
N GLU A 100 -7.27 -6.73 -2.10
CA GLU A 100 -6.58 -7.32 -0.95
C GLU A 100 -7.47 -8.35 -0.27
N TYR A 101 -6.95 -9.56 -0.09
CA TYR A 101 -7.52 -10.51 0.85
C TYR A 101 -6.97 -10.21 2.23
N ILE A 102 -7.82 -9.76 3.16
CA ILE A 102 -7.42 -9.33 4.50
C ILE A 102 -7.94 -10.35 5.51
N THR A 103 -7.06 -11.02 6.23
CA THR A 103 -7.44 -11.99 7.28
C THR A 103 -7.87 -11.27 8.55
N SER A 104 -8.63 -11.95 9.41
CA SER A 104 -9.12 -11.39 10.69
C SER A 104 -8.03 -10.99 11.67
N ASN A 105 -6.81 -11.48 11.51
CA ASN A 105 -5.63 -11.08 12.30
C ASN A 105 -4.84 -9.92 11.65
N GLY A 106 -5.41 -9.27 10.63
CA GLY A 106 -4.88 -8.08 9.97
C GLY A 106 -3.89 -8.34 8.84
N PHE A 107 -3.40 -9.57 8.63
CA PHE A 107 -2.54 -9.85 7.47
C PHE A 107 -3.31 -9.64 6.16
N TYR A 108 -2.63 -9.14 5.14
CA TYR A 108 -3.22 -8.97 3.83
C TYR A 108 -2.31 -9.46 2.73
N PHE A 109 -2.90 -10.05 1.71
CA PHE A 109 -2.26 -10.43 0.45
C PHE A 109 -3.01 -9.74 -0.67
N GLY A 110 -2.30 -9.03 -1.53
CA GLY A 110 -2.94 -8.19 -2.52
C GLY A 110 -2.26 -8.20 -3.87
N PHE A 111 -3.02 -7.69 -4.84
CA PHE A 111 -2.56 -7.36 -6.16
C PHE A 111 -3.10 -5.99 -6.52
N GLY A 112 -2.38 -5.25 -7.34
CA GLY A 112 -2.85 -3.97 -7.82
C GLY A 112 -1.98 -3.38 -8.91
N THR A 113 -2.18 -2.10 -9.17
CA THR A 113 -1.40 -1.37 -10.16
C THR A 113 -0.83 -0.06 -9.63
N TYR A 114 0.31 0.32 -10.20
CA TYR A 114 0.84 1.68 -10.19
C TYR A 114 0.89 2.12 -11.65
N TYR A 115 -0.03 2.99 -12.05
CA TYR A 115 -0.37 3.20 -13.46
C TYR A 115 -0.75 1.87 -14.13
N ILE A 116 0.04 1.44 -15.13
CA ILE A 116 -0.14 0.18 -15.86
C ILE A 116 0.75 -0.95 -15.33
N ALA A 117 1.65 -0.66 -14.39
CA ALA A 117 2.56 -1.65 -13.85
C ALA A 117 1.82 -2.49 -12.79
N PRO A 118 1.65 -3.81 -13.01
CA PRO A 118 1.02 -4.66 -12.02
C PRO A 118 1.99 -4.94 -10.86
N THR A 119 1.44 -5.08 -9.66
CA THR A 119 2.17 -5.46 -8.45
C THR A 119 1.40 -6.52 -7.69
N ILE A 120 2.14 -7.41 -7.04
CA ILE A 120 1.62 -8.30 -6.00
C ILE A 120 2.37 -7.97 -4.72
N TYR A 121 1.68 -8.06 -3.59
CA TYR A 121 2.23 -7.60 -2.34
C TYR A 121 1.55 -8.28 -1.14
N ILE A 122 2.15 -8.13 0.02
CA ILE A 122 1.67 -8.69 1.28
C ILE A 122 2.02 -7.70 2.40
N GLY A 123 1.22 -7.66 3.45
CA GLY A 123 1.50 -6.83 4.61
C GLY A 123 0.57 -7.17 5.77
N LYS A 124 0.49 -6.25 6.75
CA LYS A 124 -0.38 -6.40 7.92
C LYS A 124 -0.91 -5.05 8.38
N TYR A 125 -2.21 -4.99 8.62
CA TYR A 125 -2.89 -3.94 9.39
C TYR A 125 -2.80 -4.26 10.88
N PHE A 126 -2.53 -3.23 11.69
CA PHE A 126 -2.43 -3.31 13.15
C PHE A 126 -3.61 -2.60 13.81
#